data_AF-A0A352ED93-F1
#
_entry.id   AF-A0A352ED93-F1
#
_cell.length_a   1.000
_cell.length_b   1.000
_cell.length_c   1.000
_cell.angle_alpha   90.00
_cell.angle_beta   90.00
_cell.angle_gamma   90.00
#
_symmetry.space_group_name_H-M   'P 1'
#
loop_
_entity.id
_entity.type
_entity.pdbx_description
1 polymer ?
#
loop_
_entity_poly.entity_id
_entity_poly.type
_entity_poly.pdbx_seq_one_letter_code
_entity_poly.pdbx_strand_id
1 'polypeptide(L)'
;MNFKGTISNRVTIAIAIAILPVIAVIVAMEWWEALFIPVGLLAVWVTLYRIDWAMWFVVIATPVSVSLTDLTGGAGLSIPTEPMLVLITALTLVKMMFFKEYDKRLIRHPISIAIYLYLIWMFLTVITSELPMVSVKQWITRVWFIVPYYFVLGHLFLKDEKNKVRFLWLFLVPLIIACTYTMIIHSQYGFTKKTSTWVMFPLFKEHTSYGAVLAMFYPAALYLTFRKSSWG
;
A
#
# COMPACT_ATOMS: atom_id res chain seq x y z
N MET A 1 -12.33 -6.32 16.54
CA MET A 1 -12.84 -6.29 15.15
C MET A 1 -13.17 -7.69 14.68
N ASN A 2 -14.44 -8.09 14.76
CA ASN A 2 -14.96 -9.33 14.19
C ASN A 2 -16.26 -9.00 13.48
N PHE A 3 -16.20 -8.71 12.19
CA PHE A 3 -17.33 -9.07 11.32
C PHE A 3 -17.25 -10.58 11.16
N LYS A 4 -17.88 -11.32 12.09
CA LYS A 4 -18.22 -12.74 11.89
C LYS A 4 -19.43 -12.81 10.95
N GLY A 5 -19.31 -12.24 9.76
CA GLY A 5 -20.06 -12.73 8.62
C GLY A 5 -19.30 -13.96 8.15
N THR A 6 -19.55 -15.12 8.73
CA THR A 6 -19.02 -16.38 8.21
C THR A 6 -19.68 -16.63 6.87
N ILE A 7 -19.03 -16.21 5.79
CA ILE A 7 -19.41 -16.65 4.45
C ILE A 7 -19.18 -18.16 4.46
N SER A 8 -20.27 -18.91 4.26
CA SER A 8 -20.22 -20.37 4.20
C SER A 8 -19.20 -20.79 3.14
N ASN A 9 -18.39 -21.82 3.44
CA ASN A 9 -17.45 -22.39 2.47
C ASN A 9 -18.12 -22.74 1.13
N ARG A 10 -19.43 -23.03 1.15
CA ARG A 10 -20.22 -23.30 -0.06
C ARG A 10 -20.41 -22.05 -0.93
N VAL A 11 -20.55 -20.87 -0.31
CA VAL A 11 -20.73 -19.59 -1.01
C VAL A 11 -19.42 -19.12 -1.62
N THR A 12 -18.28 -19.26 -0.92
CA THR A 12 -16.96 -18.97 -1.51
C THR A 12 -16.63 -19.91 -2.67
N ILE A 13 -16.93 -21.20 -2.53
CA ILE A 13 -16.75 -22.17 -3.63
C ILE A 13 -17.68 -21.83 -4.82
N ALA A 14 -18.95 -21.48 -4.55
CA ALA A 14 -19.88 -21.09 -5.61
C ALA A 14 -19.42 -19.82 -6.36
N ILE A 15 -18.89 -18.81 -5.65
CA ILE A 15 -18.33 -17.60 -6.25
C ILE A 15 -17.09 -17.95 -7.09
N ALA A 16 -16.18 -18.79 -6.58
CA ALA A 16 -15.00 -19.22 -7.33
C ALA A 16 -15.35 -19.96 -8.62
N ILE A 17 -16.35 -20.85 -8.56
CA ILE A 17 -16.86 -21.57 -9.74
C ILE A 17 -17.54 -20.62 -10.72
N ALA A 18 -18.28 -19.61 -10.25
CA ALA A 18 -18.95 -18.63 -11.10
C ALA A 18 -17.97 -17.66 -11.80
N ILE A 19 -16.79 -17.42 -11.22
CA ILE A 19 -15.76 -16.55 -11.81
C ILE A 19 -15.05 -17.23 -12.99
N LEU A 20 -14.87 -18.55 -12.97
CA LEU A 20 -14.19 -19.31 -14.03
C LEU A 20 -14.82 -19.12 -15.43
N PRO A 21 -16.15 -19.25 -15.64
CA PRO A 21 -16.74 -19.00 -16.95
C PRO A 21 -16.66 -17.53 -17.38
N VAL A 22 -16.70 -16.58 -16.43
CA VAL A 22 -16.50 -15.15 -16.74
C VAL A 22 -15.09 -14.90 -17.28
N ILE A 23 -14.07 -15.50 -16.66
CA ILE A 23 -12.68 -15.43 -17.15
C ILE A 23 -12.58 -16.11 -18.53
N ALA A 24 -13.19 -17.28 -18.71
CA ALA A 24 -13.15 -17.99 -19.99
C ALA A 24 -13.78 -17.19 -21.13
N VAL A 25 -14.91 -16.50 -20.89
CA VAL A 25 -15.54 -15.61 -21.87
C VAL A 25 -14.67 -14.39 -22.17
N ILE A 26 -14.06 -13.78 -21.14
CA ILE A 26 -13.14 -12.64 -21.33
C ILE A 26 -11.96 -13.03 -22.22
N VAL A 27 -11.37 -14.20 -21.98
CA VAL A 27 -10.26 -14.72 -22.79
C VAL A 27 -10.71 -15.07 -24.20
N ALA A 28 -11.88 -15.70 -24.37
CA ALA A 28 -12.43 -16.04 -25.68
C ALA A 28 -12.77 -14.80 -26.53
N MET A 29 -13.11 -13.68 -25.89
CA MET A 29 -13.42 -12.39 -26.53
C MET A 29 -12.19 -11.46 -26.64
N GLU A 30 -10.99 -11.92 -26.23
CA GLU A 30 -9.74 -11.15 -26.24
C GLU A 30 -9.82 -9.80 -25.49
N TRP A 31 -10.70 -9.69 -24.49
CA TRP A 31 -10.85 -8.48 -23.68
C TRP A 31 -9.83 -8.44 -22.54
N TRP A 32 -8.55 -8.28 -22.87
CA TRP A 32 -7.45 -8.31 -21.89
C TRP A 32 -7.64 -7.35 -20.71
N GLU A 33 -8.20 -6.16 -20.94
CA GLU A 33 -8.50 -5.18 -19.89
C GLU A 33 -9.58 -5.66 -18.91
N ALA A 34 -10.54 -6.46 -19.37
CA ALA A 34 -11.60 -7.00 -18.52
C ALA A 34 -11.05 -8.06 -17.53
N LEU A 35 -9.85 -8.59 -17.76
CA LEU A 35 -9.19 -9.52 -16.84
C LEU A 35 -8.82 -8.85 -15.50
N PHE A 36 -8.73 -7.52 -15.45
CA PHE A 36 -8.56 -6.77 -14.20
C PHE A 36 -9.84 -6.67 -13.38
N ILE A 37 -11.02 -6.92 -13.95
CA ILE A 37 -12.30 -6.78 -13.24
C ILE A 37 -12.40 -7.76 -12.06
N PRO A 38 -12.16 -9.08 -12.22
CA PRO A 38 -12.18 -10.01 -11.09
C PRO A 38 -11.15 -9.65 -10.02
N VAL A 39 -9.96 -9.19 -10.41
CA VAL A 39 -8.91 -8.77 -9.47
C VAL A 39 -9.32 -7.52 -8.69
N GLY A 40 -9.87 -6.52 -9.37
CA GLY A 40 -10.39 -5.30 -8.75
C GLY A 40 -11.54 -5.59 -7.80
N LEU A 41 -12.49 -6.44 -8.20
CA LEU A 41 -13.60 -6.87 -7.34
C LEU A 41 -13.11 -7.62 -6.10
N LEU A 42 -12.10 -8.49 -6.25
CA LEU A 42 -11.48 -9.17 -5.12
C LEU A 42 -10.79 -8.17 -4.18
N ALA A 43 -10.05 -7.20 -4.71
CA ALA A 43 -9.43 -6.15 -3.90
C ALA A 43 -10.48 -5.33 -3.13
N VAL A 44 -11.60 -5.00 -3.78
CA VAL A 44 -12.73 -4.31 -3.14
C VAL A 44 -13.31 -5.15 -2.02
N TRP A 45 -13.61 -6.41 -2.31
CA TRP A 45 -14.18 -7.35 -1.33
C TRP A 45 -13.25 -7.54 -0.13
N VAL A 46 -11.95 -7.79 -0.35
CA VAL A 46 -10.96 -7.94 0.73
C VAL A 46 -10.92 -6.67 1.58
N THR A 47 -10.94 -5.48 0.99
CA THR A 47 -10.86 -4.24 1.74
C THR A 47 -12.11 -4.02 2.61
N LEU A 48 -13.30 -4.27 2.06
CA LEU A 48 -14.57 -4.13 2.79
C LEU A 48 -14.68 -5.10 3.98
N TYR A 49 -14.31 -6.37 3.78
CA TYR A 49 -14.46 -7.42 4.80
C TYR A 49 -13.27 -7.53 5.76
N ARG A 50 -12.05 -7.29 5.27
CA ARG A 50 -10.78 -7.52 5.97
C ARG A 50 -9.78 -6.41 5.67
N ILE A 51 -10.05 -5.21 6.16
CA ILE A 51 -9.14 -4.05 6.05
C ILE A 51 -7.72 -4.37 6.54
N ASP A 52 -7.59 -5.19 7.59
CA ASP A 52 -6.30 -5.69 8.09
C ASP A 52 -5.50 -6.40 6.99
N TRP A 53 -6.15 -7.27 6.20
CA TRP A 53 -5.51 -8.03 5.11
C TRP A 53 -5.19 -7.13 3.92
N ALA A 54 -6.09 -6.22 3.57
CA ALA A 54 -5.84 -5.23 2.53
C ALA A 54 -4.60 -4.40 2.86
N MET A 55 -4.44 -3.97 4.12
CA MET A 55 -3.24 -3.27 4.57
C MET A 55 -1.98 -4.11 4.50
N TRP A 56 -2.01 -5.37 4.94
CA TRP A 56 -0.84 -6.24 4.84
C TRP A 56 -0.41 -6.47 3.39
N PHE A 57 -1.38 -6.61 2.48
CA PHE A 57 -1.10 -6.70 1.05
C PHE A 57 -0.43 -5.42 0.53
N VAL A 58 -0.95 -4.24 0.89
CA VAL A 58 -0.33 -2.95 0.50
C VAL A 58 1.11 -2.87 1.00
N VAL A 59 1.39 -3.25 2.26
CA VAL A 59 2.76 -3.25 2.82
C VAL A 59 3.71 -4.13 2.01
N ILE A 60 3.27 -5.31 1.59
CA ILE A 60 4.08 -6.23 0.77
C ILE A 60 4.26 -5.69 -0.66
N ALA A 61 3.21 -5.09 -1.22
CA ALA A 61 3.21 -4.60 -2.58
C ALA A 61 4.02 -3.30 -2.74
N THR A 62 4.19 -2.48 -1.71
CA THR A 62 4.86 -1.16 -1.81
C THR A 62 6.30 -1.23 -2.36
N PRO A 63 7.20 -2.12 -1.91
CA PRO A 63 8.56 -2.18 -2.48
C PRO A 63 8.63 -2.75 -3.90
N VAL A 64 7.54 -3.32 -4.41
CA VAL A 64 7.45 -3.98 -5.72
C VAL A 64 6.43 -3.28 -6.63
N SER A 65 5.83 -2.17 -6.19
CA SER A 65 4.78 -1.48 -6.93
C SER A 65 5.37 -0.73 -8.12
N VAL A 66 4.71 -0.80 -9.26
CA VAL A 66 5.15 -0.16 -10.50
C VAL A 66 4.30 1.09 -10.75
N SER A 67 4.95 2.20 -11.14
CA SER A 67 4.26 3.44 -11.45
C SER A 67 3.68 3.41 -12.87
N LEU A 68 2.41 3.76 -13.02
CA LEU A 68 1.72 3.81 -14.32
C LEU A 68 2.10 5.02 -15.19
N THR A 69 2.89 5.98 -14.68
CA THR A 69 3.36 7.11 -15.52
C THR A 69 4.03 6.62 -16.80
N ASP A 70 4.59 5.42 -16.76
CA ASP A 70 5.43 4.87 -17.80
C ASP A 70 4.64 4.02 -18.80
N LEU A 71 3.35 3.71 -18.55
CA LEU A 71 2.50 2.91 -19.45
C LEU A 71 1.42 3.73 -20.18
N THR A 72 0.82 4.77 -19.57
CA THR A 72 -0.35 5.46 -20.16
C THR A 72 -0.40 6.98 -19.98
N GLY A 73 0.67 7.61 -19.50
CA GLY A 73 0.91 9.07 -19.59
C GLY A 73 -0.07 10.02 -18.86
N GLY A 74 -1.12 9.53 -18.19
CA GLY A 74 -2.20 10.41 -17.69
C GLY A 74 -2.33 10.53 -16.16
N ALA A 75 -1.89 9.53 -15.39
CA ALA A 75 -1.99 9.57 -13.94
C ALA A 75 -0.85 8.75 -13.33
N GLY A 76 0.01 9.39 -12.53
CA GLY A 76 1.14 8.75 -11.86
C GLY A 76 0.74 7.92 -10.65
N LEU A 77 -0.26 7.04 -10.83
CA LEU A 77 -0.70 6.09 -9.81
C LEU A 77 0.21 4.86 -9.82
N SER A 78 0.61 4.42 -8.64
CA SER A 78 1.34 3.17 -8.42
C SER A 78 0.37 2.01 -8.27
N ILE A 79 0.44 1.03 -9.17
CA ILE A 79 -0.35 -0.20 -9.09
C ILE A 79 0.47 -1.30 -8.40
N PRO A 80 -0.15 -2.13 -7.53
CA PRO A 80 -1.57 -2.16 -7.12
C PRO A 80 -1.89 -1.31 -5.87
N THR A 81 -0.92 -0.58 -5.33
CA THR A 81 -0.98 -0.01 -4.00
C THR A 81 -1.92 1.20 -3.89
N GLU A 82 -1.85 2.16 -4.81
CA GLU A 82 -2.62 3.40 -4.69
C GLU A 82 -4.14 3.18 -4.79
N PRO A 83 -4.69 2.42 -5.75
CA PRO A 83 -6.12 2.13 -5.78
C PRO A 83 -6.63 1.51 -4.46
N MET A 84 -5.83 0.63 -3.84
CA MET A 84 -6.18 0.04 -2.56
C MET A 84 -6.11 1.04 -1.41
N LEU A 85 -5.11 1.93 -1.39
CA LEU A 85 -5.01 3.00 -0.40
C LEU A 85 -6.22 3.94 -0.45
N VAL A 86 -6.72 4.27 -1.65
CA VAL A 86 -7.95 5.07 -1.81
C VAL A 86 -9.13 4.36 -1.14
N LEU A 87 -9.32 3.07 -1.45
CA LEU A 87 -10.44 2.31 -0.92
C LEU A 87 -10.36 2.13 0.61
N ILE A 88 -9.16 1.84 1.13
CA ILE A 88 -8.91 1.71 2.57
C ILE A 88 -9.19 3.05 3.27
N THR A 89 -8.80 4.16 2.66
CA THR A 89 -9.06 5.51 3.19
C THR A 89 -10.55 5.80 3.26
N ALA A 90 -11.28 5.59 2.16
CA ALA A 90 -12.73 5.81 2.11
C ALA A 90 -13.45 4.99 3.18
N LEU A 91 -13.12 3.70 3.30
CA LEU A 91 -13.71 2.83 4.32
C LEU A 91 -13.34 3.26 5.74
N THR A 92 -12.08 3.65 5.96
CA THR A 92 -11.60 4.13 7.27
C THR A 92 -12.33 5.39 7.70
N LEU A 93 -12.50 6.36 6.81
CA LEU A 93 -13.22 7.61 7.12
C LEU A 93 -14.68 7.33 7.48
N VAL A 94 -15.37 6.47 6.71
CA VAL A 94 -16.74 6.04 7.04
C VAL A 94 -16.79 5.38 8.42
N LYS A 95 -15.86 4.46 8.74
CA LYS A 95 -15.82 3.79 10.04
C LYS A 95 -15.52 4.75 11.19
N MET A 96 -14.60 5.69 11.00
CA MET A 96 -14.25 6.70 12.00
C MET A 96 -15.44 7.62 12.30
N MET A 97 -16.17 8.06 11.27
CA MET A 97 -17.29 8.99 11.41
C MET A 97 -18.54 8.33 12.00
N PHE A 98 -18.93 7.15 11.52
CA PHE A 98 -20.22 6.55 11.86
C PHE A 98 -20.16 5.54 13.01
N PHE A 99 -19.07 4.77 13.12
CA PHE A 99 -19.01 3.61 14.03
C PHE A 99 -18.16 3.84 15.28
N LYS A 100 -17.36 4.94 15.35
CA LYS A 100 -16.46 5.27 16.47
C LYS A 100 -15.57 4.10 16.92
N GLU A 101 -15.23 3.18 16.02
CA GLU A 101 -14.52 1.93 16.30
C GLU A 101 -12.99 2.10 16.50
N TYR A 102 -12.49 3.34 16.54
CA TYR A 102 -11.06 3.62 16.61
C TYR A 102 -10.57 3.91 18.02
N ASP A 103 -9.34 3.49 18.30
CA ASP A 103 -8.71 3.73 19.58
C ASP A 103 -8.50 5.24 19.79
N LYS A 104 -9.12 5.77 20.86
CA LYS A 104 -9.02 7.19 21.23
C LYS A 104 -7.58 7.62 21.51
N ARG A 105 -6.71 6.68 21.92
CA ARG A 105 -5.27 6.92 22.12
C ARG A 105 -4.60 7.37 20.83
N LEU A 106 -4.99 6.78 19.70
CA LEU A 106 -4.44 7.13 18.39
C LEU A 106 -4.98 8.47 17.90
N ILE A 107 -6.29 8.71 18.01
CA ILE A 107 -6.90 9.95 17.51
C ILE A 107 -6.40 11.19 18.26
N ARG A 108 -6.18 11.08 19.58
CA ARG A 108 -5.76 12.19 20.46
C ARG A 108 -4.25 12.26 20.66
N HIS A 109 -3.47 11.42 19.98
CA HIS A 109 -2.03 11.43 20.09
C HIS A 109 -1.46 12.79 19.62
N PRO A 110 -0.41 13.34 20.26
CA PRO A 110 0.19 14.62 19.83
C PRO A 110 0.60 14.63 18.36
N ILE A 111 1.08 13.49 17.85
CA ILE A 111 1.42 13.34 16.42
C ILE A 111 0.17 13.45 15.54
N SER A 112 -0.97 12.89 15.97
CA SER A 112 -2.23 13.01 15.24
C SER A 112 -2.70 14.46 15.17
N ILE A 113 -2.53 15.21 16.26
CA ILE A 113 -2.84 16.65 16.30
C ILE A 113 -1.94 17.40 15.31
N ALA A 114 -0.64 17.12 15.30
CA ALA A 114 0.28 17.70 14.33
C ALA A 114 -0.10 17.37 12.88
N ILE A 115 -0.53 16.13 12.61
CA ILE A 115 -1.03 15.70 11.30
C ILE A 115 -2.30 16.47 10.90
N TYR A 116 -3.24 16.67 11.83
CA TYR A 116 -4.46 17.44 11.54
C TYR A 116 -4.11 18.90 11.21
N LEU A 117 -3.25 19.53 12.01
CA LEU A 117 -2.79 20.90 11.76
C LEU A 117 -2.08 21.00 10.41
N TYR A 118 -1.22 20.03 10.08
CA TYR A 118 -0.56 19.94 8.78
C TYR A 118 -1.55 19.83 7.61
N LEU A 119 -2.54 18.93 7.72
CA LEU A 119 -3.53 18.73 6.66
C LEU A 119 -4.48 19.93 6.51
N ILE A 120 -4.88 20.56 7.61
CA ILE A 120 -5.71 21.78 7.60
C ILE A 120 -4.91 22.93 6.98
N TRP A 121 -3.66 23.13 7.42
CA TRP A 121 -2.81 24.17 6.86
C TRP A 121 -2.59 23.97 5.36
N MET A 122 -2.29 22.74 4.94
CA MET A 122 -2.15 22.43 3.52
C MET A 122 -3.44 22.72 2.76
N PHE A 123 -4.60 22.36 3.31
CA PHE A 123 -5.90 22.68 2.68
C PHE A 123 -6.10 24.19 2.49
N LEU A 124 -5.71 25.01 3.47
CA LEU A 124 -5.77 26.47 3.32
C LEU A 124 -4.87 26.95 2.18
N THR A 125 -3.64 26.43 2.07
CA THR A 125 -2.72 26.80 0.98
C THR A 125 -3.19 26.32 -0.40
N VAL A 126 -3.99 25.26 -0.48
CA VAL A 126 -4.60 24.78 -1.72
C VAL A 126 -5.58 25.82 -2.27
N ILE A 127 -6.38 26.44 -1.41
CA ILE A 127 -7.37 27.45 -1.79
C ILE A 127 -6.68 28.70 -2.38
N THR A 128 -5.53 29.08 -1.83
CA THR A 128 -4.77 30.26 -2.27
C THR A 128 -3.78 29.96 -3.41
N SER A 129 -3.74 28.74 -3.94
CA SER A 129 -2.75 28.35 -4.95
C SER A 129 -3.12 28.80 -6.37
N GLU A 130 -2.12 29.08 -7.19
CA GLU A 130 -2.27 29.43 -8.63
C GLU A 130 -2.97 28.33 -9.44
N LEU A 131 -2.77 27.06 -9.05
CA LEU A 131 -3.37 25.89 -9.70
C LEU A 131 -4.19 25.06 -8.70
N PRO A 132 -5.37 25.53 -8.26
CA PRO A 132 -6.15 24.87 -7.20
C PRO A 132 -6.46 23.41 -7.51
N MET A 133 -6.78 23.08 -8.77
CA MET A 133 -7.12 21.71 -9.18
C MET A 133 -5.96 20.73 -8.97
N VAL A 134 -4.72 21.15 -9.26
CA VAL A 134 -3.52 20.32 -9.07
C VAL A 134 -3.23 20.19 -7.57
N SER A 135 -3.34 21.29 -6.84
CA SER A 135 -3.16 21.34 -5.38
C SER A 135 -4.17 20.47 -4.64
N VAL A 136 -5.44 20.46 -5.04
CA VAL A 136 -6.49 19.58 -4.48
C VAL A 136 -6.14 18.12 -4.69
N LYS A 137 -5.73 17.73 -5.91
CA LYS A 137 -5.29 16.34 -6.17
C LYS A 137 -4.13 15.95 -5.25
N GLN A 138 -3.14 16.81 -5.10
CA GLN A 138 -2.01 16.57 -4.20
C GLN A 138 -2.44 16.44 -2.73
N TRP A 139 -3.37 17.29 -2.27
CA TRP A 139 -3.90 17.21 -0.91
C TRP A 139 -4.67 15.90 -0.67
N ILE A 140 -5.52 15.49 -1.61
CA ILE A 140 -6.22 14.20 -1.58
C ILE A 140 -5.22 13.05 -1.51
N THR A 141 -4.15 13.11 -2.31
CA THR A 141 -3.06 12.13 -2.25
C THR A 141 -2.45 12.07 -0.86
N ARG A 142 -2.16 13.21 -0.23
CA ARG A 142 -1.65 13.22 1.16
C ARG A 142 -2.61 12.56 2.14
N VAL A 143 -3.91 12.82 2.02
CA VAL A 143 -4.94 12.19 2.89
C VAL A 143 -4.94 10.67 2.72
N TRP A 144 -5.00 10.15 1.49
CA TRP A 144 -5.09 8.71 1.28
C TRP A 144 -3.80 7.94 1.56
N PHE A 145 -2.66 8.62 1.73
CA PHE A 145 -1.42 8.03 2.21
C PHE A 145 -1.37 8.07 3.74
N ILE A 146 -1.68 9.22 4.35
CA ILE A 146 -1.64 9.38 5.81
C ILE A 146 -2.66 8.49 6.50
N VAL A 147 -3.90 8.41 5.99
CA VAL A 147 -4.97 7.66 6.66
C VAL A 147 -4.62 6.18 6.83
N PRO A 148 -4.26 5.43 5.77
CA PRO A 148 -3.91 4.01 5.89
C PRO A 148 -2.62 3.79 6.70
N TYR A 149 -1.53 4.51 6.37
CA TYR A 149 -0.22 4.24 6.96
C TYR A 149 -0.12 4.69 8.42
N TYR A 150 -0.80 5.76 8.83
CA TYR A 150 -0.76 6.21 10.22
C TYR A 150 -1.92 5.64 11.04
N PHE A 151 -3.17 5.83 10.61
CA PHE A 151 -4.32 5.43 11.42
C PHE A 151 -4.59 3.92 11.38
N VAL A 152 -4.53 3.30 10.19
CA VAL A 152 -4.85 1.86 10.08
C VAL A 152 -3.69 1.00 10.60
N LEU A 153 -2.44 1.24 10.17
CA LEU A 153 -1.29 0.52 10.75
C LEU A 153 -1.13 0.80 12.24
N GLY A 154 -1.30 2.05 12.67
CA GLY A 154 -1.26 2.41 14.10
C GLY A 154 -2.28 1.61 14.91
N HIS A 155 -3.51 1.47 14.40
CA HIS A 155 -4.52 0.62 15.02
C HIS A 155 -4.11 -0.87 15.05
N LEU A 156 -3.55 -1.39 13.95
CA LEU A 156 -3.04 -2.78 13.90
C LEU A 156 -1.91 -3.03 14.91
N PHE A 157 -1.02 -2.06 15.11
CA PHE A 157 0.08 -2.16 16.06
C PHE A 157 -0.37 -2.08 17.51
N LEU A 158 -1.40 -1.28 17.80
CA LEU A 158 -2.00 -1.21 19.14
C LEU A 158 -2.81 -2.47 19.49
N LYS A 159 -3.36 -3.15 18.48
CA LYS A 159 -4.15 -4.38 18.64
C LYS A 159 -3.29 -5.59 19.01
N ASP A 160 -2.11 -5.73 18.43
CA ASP A 160 -1.18 -6.84 18.70
C ASP A 160 0.27 -6.37 18.47
N GLU A 161 1.10 -6.49 19.50
CA GLU A 161 2.53 -6.15 19.46
C GLU A 161 3.28 -6.94 18.38
N LYS A 162 2.86 -8.17 18.07
CA LYS A 162 3.46 -8.99 17.00
C LYS A 162 3.28 -8.35 15.62
N ASN A 163 2.29 -7.48 15.43
CA ASN A 163 2.07 -6.79 14.17
C ASN A 163 3.19 -5.81 13.83
N LYS A 164 3.89 -5.24 14.83
CA LYS A 164 5.06 -4.37 14.60
C LYS A 164 6.18 -5.16 13.91
N VAL A 165 6.47 -6.35 14.42
CA VAL A 165 7.44 -7.29 13.84
C VAL A 165 6.98 -7.79 12.48
N ARG A 166 5.70 -8.16 12.35
CA ARG A 166 5.12 -8.61 11.09
C ARG A 166 5.26 -7.55 10.00
N PHE A 167 4.99 -6.29 10.31
CA PHE A 167 5.18 -5.18 9.38
C PHE A 167 6.61 -5.11 8.83
N LEU A 168 7.60 -5.19 9.73
CA LEU A 168 9.01 -5.14 9.31
C LEU A 168 9.36 -6.29 8.37
N TRP A 169 8.95 -7.53 8.68
CA TRP A 169 9.20 -8.67 7.79
C TRP A 169 8.47 -8.54 6.45
N LEU A 170 7.18 -8.17 6.48
CA LEU A 170 6.37 -8.04 5.26
C LEU A 170 6.88 -6.94 4.33
N PHE A 171 7.56 -5.91 4.85
CA PHE A 171 8.19 -4.88 4.05
C PHE A 171 9.61 -5.26 3.62
N LEU A 172 10.41 -5.83 4.52
CA LEU A 172 11.83 -6.15 4.25
C LEU A 172 11.99 -7.29 3.23
N VAL A 173 11.15 -8.31 3.26
CA VAL A 173 11.24 -9.43 2.29
C VAL A 173 11.11 -8.94 0.84
N PRO A 174 10.05 -8.22 0.43
CA PRO A 174 9.96 -7.67 -0.92
C PRO A 174 11.05 -6.64 -1.22
N LEU A 175 11.48 -5.86 -0.23
CA LEU A 175 12.61 -4.93 -0.41
C LEU A 175 13.93 -5.66 -0.71
N ILE A 176 14.18 -6.80 -0.06
CA ILE A 176 15.34 -7.65 -0.33
C ILE A 176 15.25 -8.19 -1.76
N ILE A 177 14.07 -8.66 -2.20
CA ILE A 177 13.86 -9.13 -3.57
C ILE A 177 14.20 -8.01 -4.57
N ALA A 178 13.69 -6.79 -4.34
CA ALA A 178 13.97 -5.63 -5.18
C ALA A 178 15.46 -5.26 -5.20
N CYS A 179 16.14 -5.34 -4.04
CA CYS A 179 17.57 -5.11 -3.92
C CYS A 179 18.39 -6.16 -4.68
N THR A 180 18.06 -7.45 -4.52
CA THR A 180 18.71 -8.55 -5.24
C THR A 180 18.53 -8.42 -6.74
N TYR A 181 17.31 -8.11 -7.20
CA TYR A 181 17.03 -7.82 -8.61
C TYR A 181 17.92 -6.69 -9.13
N THR A 182 17.95 -5.56 -8.42
CA THR A 182 18.75 -4.39 -8.79
C THR A 182 20.24 -4.75 -8.86
N MET A 183 20.75 -5.51 -7.90
CA MET A 183 22.15 -5.95 -7.84
C MET A 183 22.52 -6.87 -9.01
N ILE A 184 21.64 -7.83 -9.35
CA ILE A 184 21.85 -8.74 -10.48
C ILE A 184 21.96 -7.94 -11.78
N ILE A 185 21.05 -7.00 -12.03
CA ILE A 185 21.10 -6.18 -13.25
C ILE A 185 22.33 -5.28 -13.23
N HIS A 186 22.61 -4.60 -12.12
CA HIS A 186 23.76 -3.71 -12.03
C HIS A 186 25.08 -4.44 -12.26
N SER A 187 25.16 -5.72 -11.85
CA SER A 187 26.33 -6.57 -12.10
C SER A 187 26.56 -6.84 -13.59
N GLN A 188 25.50 -6.98 -14.39
CA GLN A 188 25.60 -7.19 -15.84
C GLN A 188 26.17 -5.95 -16.57
N TYR A 189 26.07 -4.78 -15.94
CA TYR A 189 26.63 -3.52 -16.42
C TYR A 189 27.92 -3.10 -15.68
N GLY A 190 28.62 -4.04 -15.04
CA GLY A 190 29.93 -3.80 -14.43
C GLY A 190 29.92 -2.79 -13.28
N PHE A 191 28.78 -2.64 -12.59
CA PHE A 191 28.62 -1.72 -11.46
C PHE A 191 28.95 -0.25 -11.76
N THR A 192 28.76 0.19 -13.00
CA THR A 192 29.09 1.59 -13.35
C THR A 192 28.17 2.59 -12.66
N LYS A 193 28.69 3.79 -12.37
CA LYS A 193 27.91 4.91 -11.83
C LYS A 193 26.78 5.35 -12.78
N LYS A 194 26.99 5.23 -14.09
CA LYS A 194 25.97 5.61 -15.07
C LYS A 194 24.77 4.67 -15.04
N THR A 195 24.98 3.39 -14.80
CA THR A 195 23.88 2.41 -14.72
C THR A 195 23.19 2.43 -13.36
N SER A 196 23.87 2.85 -12.29
CA SER A 196 23.27 2.88 -10.95
C SER A 196 22.03 3.77 -10.84
N THR A 197 21.79 4.70 -11.77
CA THR A 197 20.63 5.60 -11.70
C THR A 197 19.32 4.97 -12.14
N TRP A 198 19.34 3.87 -12.91
CA TRP A 198 18.14 3.30 -13.54
C TRP A 198 17.99 1.79 -13.40
N VAL A 199 19.03 1.06 -12.96
CA VAL A 199 19.03 -0.42 -12.82
C VAL A 199 17.98 -0.98 -11.87
N MET A 200 17.34 -0.14 -11.06
CA MET A 200 16.23 -0.52 -10.17
C MET A 200 14.86 -0.53 -10.87
N PHE A 201 14.77 -0.01 -12.10
CA PHE A 201 13.56 -0.07 -12.91
C PHE A 201 13.23 -1.54 -13.27
N PRO A 202 11.95 -1.98 -13.22
CA PRO A 202 10.73 -1.19 -13.03
C PRO A 202 10.25 -1.05 -11.58
N LEU A 203 10.97 -1.62 -10.61
CA LEU A 203 10.51 -1.67 -9.21
C LEU A 203 10.64 -0.32 -8.49
N PHE A 204 11.72 0.40 -8.76
CA PHE A 204 11.90 1.78 -8.29
C PHE A 204 12.14 2.70 -9.48
N LYS A 205 11.47 3.85 -9.48
CA LYS A 205 11.59 4.86 -10.54
C LYS A 205 12.93 5.60 -10.50
N GLU A 206 13.40 5.92 -9.30
CA GLU A 206 14.55 6.80 -9.07
C GLU A 206 15.50 6.18 -8.04
N HIS A 207 16.81 6.22 -8.33
CA HIS A 207 17.84 5.74 -7.40
C HIS A 207 17.77 6.42 -6.03
N THR A 208 17.39 7.71 -5.98
CA THR A 208 17.27 8.46 -4.72
C THR A 208 16.20 7.89 -3.80
N SER A 209 15.03 7.54 -4.34
CA SER A 209 13.95 6.94 -3.56
C SER A 209 14.34 5.55 -3.07
N TYR A 210 14.91 4.73 -3.96
CA TYR A 210 15.45 3.41 -3.63
C TYR A 210 16.47 3.47 -2.48
N GLY A 211 17.48 4.34 -2.59
CA GLY A 211 18.50 4.52 -1.56
C GLY A 211 17.94 5.03 -0.23
N ALA A 212 16.98 5.95 -0.27
CA ALA A 212 16.32 6.45 0.93
C ALA A 212 15.55 5.35 1.68
N VAL A 213 14.79 4.51 0.96
CA VAL A 213 14.06 3.39 1.55
C VAL A 213 15.01 2.38 2.18
N LEU A 214 16.09 2.01 1.49
CA LEU A 214 17.12 1.12 2.05
C LEU A 214 17.72 1.70 3.33
N ALA A 215 18.09 2.98 3.33
CA ALA A 215 18.67 3.65 4.49
C ALA A 215 17.70 3.69 5.69
N MET A 216 16.42 3.98 5.45
CA MET A 216 15.39 4.00 6.51
C MET A 216 15.13 2.62 7.11
N PHE A 217 15.19 1.57 6.30
CA PHE A 217 14.94 0.19 6.74
C PHE A 217 16.18 -0.56 7.22
N TYR A 218 17.37 -0.01 7.02
CA TYR A 218 18.62 -0.63 7.47
C TYR A 218 18.67 -0.84 8.99
N PRO A 219 18.34 0.15 9.85
CA PRO A 219 18.26 -0.09 11.30
C PRO A 219 17.22 -1.14 11.69
N ALA A 220 16.10 -1.20 10.98
CA ALA A 220 15.06 -2.21 11.22
C ALA A 220 15.54 -3.63 10.85
N ALA A 221 16.30 -3.77 9.76
CA ALA A 221 16.93 -5.03 9.40
C ALA A 221 17.93 -5.48 10.48
N LEU A 222 18.80 -4.58 10.96
CA LEU A 222 19.72 -4.89 12.06
C LEU A 222 18.97 -5.33 13.33
N TYR A 223 17.90 -4.60 13.70
CA TYR A 223 17.06 -4.96 14.83
C TYR A 223 16.48 -6.38 14.69
N LEU A 224 15.97 -6.75 13.51
CA LEU A 224 15.42 -8.10 13.29
C LEU A 224 16.48 -9.21 13.30
N THR A 225 17.70 -8.91 12.87
CA THR A 225 18.83 -9.85 12.87
C THR A 225 19.40 -10.08 14.26
N PHE A 226 19.54 -9.03 15.07
CA PHE A 226 20.22 -9.12 16.37
C PHE A 226 19.28 -9.30 17.57
N ARG A 227 17.96 -9.13 17.39
CA ARG A 227 17.01 -9.46 18.45
C ARG A 227 17.11 -10.95 18.80
N LYS A 228 16.96 -11.27 20.08
CA LYS A 228 16.80 -12.67 20.52
C LYS A 228 15.58 -13.25 19.81
N SER A 229 15.79 -14.34 19.07
CA SER A 229 14.74 -14.98 18.29
C SER A 229 13.59 -15.40 19.22
N SER A 230 12.40 -14.87 18.98
CA SER A 230 11.16 -15.35 19.59
C SER A 230 10.50 -16.44 18.74
N TRP A 231 11.26 -17.11 17.86
CA TRP A 231 10.81 -18.34 17.21
C TRP A 231 10.98 -19.49 18.21
N GLY A 232 10.04 -19.51 19.15
CA GLY A 232 9.87 -20.42 20.28
C GLY A 232 8.58 -20.05 20.98
#